data_AF-A0A9P5IPB5-F1
#
_entry.id   AF-A0A9P5IPB5-F1
#
_cell.length_a   1.000
_cell.length_b   1.000
_cell.length_c   1.000
_cell.angle_alpha   90.00
_cell.angle_beta   90.00
_cell.angle_gamma   90.00
#
_symmetry.space_group_name_H-M   'P 1'
#
loop_
_entity.id
_entity.type
_entity.pdbx_description
1 polymer ?
#
loop_
_entity_poly.entity_id
_entity_poly.type
_entity_poly.pdbx_seq_one_letter_code
_entity_poly.pdbx_strand_id
1 'polypeptide(L)'
;MALGNELVTITIAKEKQKFTLHKQLLCESVEYFRAAFSAGGFRESQTSSMDMPEDDPEAFELFIHWLYRGEVRRATELTDIDQFLQLYIFAEKLCLNGLANKTMDAIQAISDDFNEFTQCSLEQMDGVWRNTSSTSPVRKWLILILVYNVWGWENEGISTDEKKTFPLDTEKIISL
;
A
#
# COMPACT_ATOMS: atom_id res chain seq x y z
N MET A 1 -20.28 14.24 -2.08
CA MET A 1 -19.73 13.49 -3.23
C MET A 1 -20.87 12.68 -3.83
N ALA A 2 -21.20 12.86 -5.10
CA ALA A 2 -22.23 12.05 -5.75
C ALA A 2 -21.54 10.85 -6.39
N LEU A 3 -21.98 9.62 -6.08
CA LEU A 3 -21.33 8.39 -6.56
C LEU A 3 -21.60 8.11 -8.04
N GLY A 4 -22.59 8.77 -8.65
CA GLY A 4 -23.09 8.43 -9.98
C GLY A 4 -23.87 7.10 -9.99
N ASN A 5 -24.55 6.80 -11.09
CA ASN A 5 -25.34 5.57 -11.25
C ASN A 5 -24.65 4.51 -12.12
N GLU A 6 -23.53 4.87 -12.76
CA GLU A 6 -22.77 3.95 -13.61
C GLU A 6 -21.83 3.09 -12.77
N LEU A 7 -21.84 1.79 -13.03
CA LEU A 7 -20.96 0.81 -12.38
C LEU A 7 -19.94 0.27 -13.39
N VAL A 8 -18.75 -0.03 -12.91
CA VAL A 8 -17.70 -0.75 -13.64
C VAL A 8 -17.32 -2.02 -12.91
N THR A 9 -16.90 -3.03 -13.66
CA THR A 9 -16.41 -4.30 -13.10
C THR A 9 -14.92 -4.46 -13.36
N ILE A 10 -14.13 -4.63 -12.31
CA ILE A 10 -12.70 -4.88 -12.41
C ILE A 10 -12.44 -6.32 -12.00
N THR A 11 -11.76 -7.07 -12.87
CA THR A 11 -11.35 -8.45 -12.62
C THR A 11 -9.89 -8.46 -12.19
N ILE A 12 -9.60 -8.92 -10.97
CA ILE A 12 -8.26 -9.02 -10.41
C ILE A 12 -7.81 -10.49 -10.37
N ALA A 13 -6.50 -10.69 -10.49
CA ALA A 13 -5.81 -11.98 -10.49
C ALA A 13 -6.24 -12.96 -11.60
N LYS A 14 -5.43 -14.00 -11.81
CA LYS A 14 -5.74 -15.07 -12.77
C LYS A 14 -6.96 -15.89 -12.38
N GLU A 15 -7.28 -15.95 -11.09
CA GLU A 15 -8.45 -16.63 -10.54
C GLU A 15 -9.76 -15.83 -10.74
N LYS A 16 -9.66 -14.61 -11.29
CA LYS A 16 -10.76 -13.75 -11.74
C LYS A 16 -11.71 -13.32 -10.64
N GLN A 17 -11.18 -12.79 -9.53
CA GLN A 17 -12.00 -12.12 -8.53
C GLN A 17 -12.56 -10.82 -9.13
N LYS A 18 -13.88 -10.62 -9.01
CA LYS A 18 -14.57 -9.47 -9.62
C LYS A 18 -15.00 -8.47 -8.56
N PHE A 19 -14.72 -7.21 -8.82
CA PHE A 19 -15.13 -6.09 -7.99
C PHE A 19 -15.99 -5.13 -8.81
N THR A 20 -17.17 -4.79 -8.29
CA THR A 20 -18.08 -3.84 -8.93
C THR A 20 -18.07 -2.52 -8.15
N LEU A 21 -17.73 -1.43 -8.82
CA LEU A 21 -17.50 -0.12 -8.22
C LEU A 21 -18.23 0.99 -8.99
N HIS A 22 -18.48 2.11 -8.33
CA HIS A 22 -19.02 3.30 -8.97
C HIS A 22 -17.99 3.93 -9.91
N LYS A 23 -18.33 4.00 -11.20
CA LYS A 23 -17.44 4.49 -12.25
C LYS A 23 -17.01 5.93 -12.01
N GLN A 24 -17.96 6.78 -11.62
CA GLN A 24 -17.70 8.20 -11.38
C GLN A 24 -16.69 8.36 -10.23
N LEU A 25 -16.93 7.72 -9.08
CA LEU A 25 -16.00 7.75 -7.94
C LEU A 25 -14.60 7.28 -8.35
N LEU A 26 -14.51 6.16 -9.05
CA LEU A 26 -13.24 5.57 -9.47
C LEU A 26 -12.46 6.50 -10.41
N CYS A 27 -13.14 7.05 -11.43
CA CYS A 27 -12.51 7.96 -12.40
C CYS A 27 -12.17 9.32 -11.78
N GLU A 28 -12.99 9.85 -10.87
CA GLU A 28 -12.70 11.10 -10.17
C GLU A 28 -11.48 10.96 -9.26
N SER A 29 -11.31 9.80 -8.63
CA SER A 29 -10.24 9.57 -7.64
C SER A 29 -8.92 9.11 -8.25
N VAL A 30 -8.96 8.39 -9.38
CA VAL A 30 -7.78 7.74 -9.96
C VAL A 30 -7.68 8.01 -11.46
N GLU A 31 -6.59 8.67 -11.85
CA GLU A 31 -6.35 9.09 -13.25
C GLU A 31 -6.22 7.90 -14.21
N TYR A 32 -5.57 6.81 -13.78
CA TYR A 32 -5.45 5.59 -14.57
C TYR A 32 -6.81 5.05 -15.04
N PHE A 33 -7.77 4.92 -14.12
CA PHE A 33 -9.11 4.44 -14.45
C PHE A 33 -9.91 5.47 -15.25
N ARG A 34 -9.72 6.78 -15.00
CA ARG A 34 -10.31 7.84 -15.84
C ARG A 34 -9.86 7.73 -17.29
N ALA A 35 -8.56 7.56 -17.51
CA ALA A 35 -8.01 7.41 -18.86
C ALA A 35 -8.58 6.18 -19.57
N ALA A 36 -8.71 5.06 -18.87
CA ALA A 36 -9.26 3.83 -19.44
C ALA A 36 -10.76 3.91 -19.74
N PHE A 37 -11.57 4.47 -18.83
CA PHE A 37 -13.04 4.45 -18.95
C PHE A 37 -13.64 5.68 -19.63
N SER A 38 -12.93 6.81 -19.70
CA SER A 38 -13.47 8.08 -20.25
C SER A 38 -12.92 8.44 -21.63
N ALA A 39 -11.79 7.89 -22.08
CA ALA A 39 -11.15 8.34 -23.31
C ALA A 39 -11.83 7.87 -24.62
N GLY A 40 -12.93 7.10 -24.55
CA GLY A 40 -13.77 6.71 -25.69
C GLY A 40 -13.12 5.79 -26.75
N GLY A 41 -11.79 5.67 -26.76
CA GLY A 41 -11.01 4.86 -27.69
C GLY A 41 -10.62 3.47 -27.17
N PHE A 42 -10.88 3.17 -25.89
CA PHE A 42 -10.50 1.91 -25.25
C PHE A 42 -11.70 0.98 -25.10
N ARG A 43 -11.45 -0.34 -25.16
CA ARG A 43 -12.50 -1.37 -25.04
C ARG A 43 -13.22 -1.26 -23.70
N GLU A 44 -12.47 -0.91 -22.67
CA GLU A 44 -12.88 -0.68 -21.28
C GLU A 44 -13.98 0.39 -21.20
N SER A 45 -13.89 1.46 -22.02
CA SER A 45 -14.92 2.50 -22.08
C SER A 45 -16.25 2.02 -22.65
N GLN A 46 -16.22 0.99 -23.51
CA GLN A 46 -17.42 0.40 -24.13
C GLN A 46 -18.00 -0.74 -23.28
N THR A 47 -17.15 -1.57 -22.68
CA THR A 47 -17.56 -2.74 -21.91
C THR A 47 -17.83 -2.43 -20.43
N SER A 48 -17.40 -1.25 -19.94
CA SER A 48 -17.43 -0.90 -18.51
C SER A 48 -16.75 -1.97 -17.64
N SER A 49 -15.71 -2.60 -18.18
CA SER A 49 -14.96 -3.66 -17.52
C SER A 49 -13.46 -3.56 -17.80
N MET A 50 -12.64 -3.95 -16.84
CA MET A 50 -11.18 -3.99 -16.97
C MET A 50 -10.63 -5.26 -16.30
N ASP A 51 -9.59 -5.84 -16.88
CA ASP A 51 -8.88 -6.98 -16.30
C ASP A 51 -7.47 -6.55 -15.85
N MET A 52 -7.10 -6.92 -14.62
CA MET A 52 -5.81 -6.64 -13.99
C MET A 52 -5.25 -7.96 -13.41
N PRO A 53 -4.75 -8.87 -14.27
CA PRO A 53 -4.46 -10.25 -13.89
C PRO A 53 -3.18 -10.44 -13.06
N GLU A 54 -2.33 -9.41 -12.99
CA GLU A 54 -1.06 -9.41 -12.24
C GLU A 54 -1.19 -8.76 -10.87
N ASP A 55 -2.34 -8.15 -10.57
CA ASP A 55 -2.59 -7.45 -9.32
C ASP A 55 -3.16 -8.40 -8.25
N ASP A 56 -2.89 -8.06 -7.00
CA ASP A 56 -3.32 -8.82 -5.83
C ASP A 56 -4.76 -8.45 -5.41
N PRO A 57 -5.67 -9.44 -5.22
CA PRO A 57 -7.05 -9.16 -4.84
C PRO A 57 -7.21 -8.52 -3.47
N GLU A 58 -6.37 -8.87 -2.49
CA GLU A 58 -6.45 -8.34 -1.13
C GLU A 58 -5.99 -6.88 -1.10
N ALA A 59 -4.92 -6.55 -1.81
CA ALA A 59 -4.50 -5.17 -2.03
C ALA A 59 -5.58 -4.34 -2.72
N PHE A 60 -6.27 -4.90 -3.71
CA PHE A 60 -7.35 -4.22 -4.39
C PHE A 60 -8.57 -3.98 -3.49
N GLU A 61 -8.89 -4.94 -2.61
CA GLU A 61 -9.94 -4.78 -1.60
C GLU A 61 -9.62 -3.62 -0.63
N LEU A 62 -8.38 -3.54 -0.14
CA LEU A 62 -7.95 -2.41 0.71
C LEU A 62 -7.98 -1.07 -0.05
N PHE A 63 -7.61 -1.06 -1.32
CA PHE A 63 -7.76 0.12 -2.18
C PHE A 63 -9.22 0.56 -2.28
N ILE A 64 -10.17 -0.37 -2.46
CA ILE A 64 -11.60 -0.07 -2.48
C ILE A 64 -12.04 0.52 -1.14
N HIS A 65 -11.62 -0.07 -0.03
CA HIS A 65 -11.93 0.46 1.30
C HIS A 65 -11.49 1.93 1.44
N TRP A 66 -10.25 2.23 1.03
CA TRP A 66 -9.74 3.59 1.00
C TRP A 66 -10.51 4.49 0.02
N LEU A 67 -10.85 3.99 -1.17
CA LEU A 67 -11.56 4.77 -2.19
C LEU A 67 -12.92 5.28 -1.67
N TYR A 68 -13.62 4.49 -0.86
CA TYR A 68 -14.93 4.88 -0.30
C TYR A 68 -14.85 5.61 1.05
N ARG A 69 -13.87 5.29 1.89
CA ARG A 69 -13.78 5.83 3.27
C ARG A 69 -12.74 6.94 3.42
N GLY A 70 -11.82 7.03 2.48
CA GLY A 70 -10.67 7.94 2.53
C GLY A 70 -9.57 7.51 3.49
N GLU A 71 -9.65 6.33 4.10
CA GLU A 71 -8.72 5.86 5.14
C GLU A 71 -8.28 4.41 4.90
N VAL A 72 -7.04 4.09 5.28
CA VAL A 72 -6.54 2.72 5.33
C VAL A 72 -6.88 2.15 6.70
N ARG A 73 -7.33 0.90 6.76
CA ARG A 73 -7.66 0.26 8.04
C ARG A 73 -6.41 0.17 8.93
N ARG A 74 -6.63 0.13 10.25
CA ARG A 74 -5.58 -0.25 11.19
C ARG A 74 -5.25 -1.74 11.07
N ALA A 75 -4.02 -2.09 11.41
CA ALA A 75 -3.65 -3.48 11.58
C ALA A 75 -4.40 -4.10 12.76
N THR A 76 -4.79 -5.34 12.58
CA THR A 76 -5.38 -6.23 13.59
C THR A 76 -4.41 -7.31 14.01
N GLU A 77 -3.38 -7.57 13.19
CA GLU A 77 -2.32 -8.53 13.45
C GLU A 77 -1.01 -8.08 12.78
N LEU A 78 0.13 -8.61 13.25
CA LEU A 78 1.45 -8.30 12.69
C LEU A 78 1.59 -8.72 11.21
N THR A 79 0.90 -9.78 10.81
CA THR A 79 0.87 -10.31 9.44
C THR A 79 0.18 -9.37 8.45
N ASP A 80 -0.59 -8.37 8.92
CA ASP A 80 -1.21 -7.37 8.04
C ASP A 80 -0.18 -6.53 7.26
N ILE A 81 1.08 -6.53 7.70
CA ILE A 81 2.17 -5.88 6.95
C ILE A 81 2.25 -6.38 5.50
N ASP A 82 1.98 -7.67 5.25
CA ASP A 82 1.98 -8.24 3.91
C ASP A 82 0.99 -7.52 3.00
N GLN A 83 -0.27 -7.43 3.44
CA GLN A 83 -1.33 -6.78 2.69
C GLN A 83 -1.07 -5.28 2.53
N PHE A 84 -0.51 -4.63 3.53
CA PHE A 84 -0.17 -3.21 3.45
C PHE A 84 1.01 -2.96 2.50
N LEU A 85 2.01 -3.82 2.45
CA LEU A 85 3.08 -3.72 1.46
C LEU A 85 2.54 -3.92 0.04
N GLN A 86 1.63 -4.88 -0.19
CA GLN A 86 0.97 -5.04 -1.49
C GLN A 86 0.12 -3.82 -1.85
N LEU A 87 -0.62 -3.24 -0.90
CA LEU A 87 -1.37 -2.00 -1.11
C LEU A 87 -0.44 -0.82 -1.45
N TYR A 88 0.73 -0.72 -0.82
CA TYR A 88 1.71 0.32 -1.13
C TYR A 88 2.24 0.15 -2.56
N ILE A 89 2.60 -1.08 -2.96
CA ILE A 89 3.04 -1.39 -4.34
C ILE A 89 1.94 -1.00 -5.34
N PHE A 90 0.70 -1.37 -5.06
CA PHE A 90 -0.45 -1.03 -5.88
C PHE A 90 -0.66 0.50 -5.99
N ALA A 91 -0.55 1.21 -4.88
CA ALA A 91 -0.66 2.66 -4.84
C ALA A 91 0.44 3.33 -5.66
N GLU A 92 1.70 2.90 -5.54
CA GLU A 92 2.82 3.45 -6.31
C GLU A 92 2.67 3.15 -7.82
N LYS A 93 2.26 1.93 -8.19
CA LYS A 93 1.97 1.54 -9.58
C LYS A 93 0.97 2.48 -10.25
N LEU A 94 -0.04 2.95 -9.50
CA LEU A 94 -1.08 3.86 -9.98
C LEU A 94 -0.79 5.34 -9.68
N CYS A 95 0.41 5.67 -9.17
CA CYS A 95 0.83 7.02 -8.78
C CYS A 95 -0.08 7.69 -7.72
N LEU A 96 -0.66 6.88 -6.82
CA LEU A 96 -1.55 7.32 -5.75
C LEU A 96 -0.78 7.69 -4.48
N ASN A 97 -0.02 8.79 -4.52
CA ASN A 97 0.83 9.22 -3.39
C ASN A 97 0.08 9.37 -2.07
N GLY A 98 -1.16 9.89 -2.10
CA GLY A 98 -1.98 10.02 -0.90
C GLY A 98 -2.37 8.69 -0.25
N LEU A 99 -2.58 7.65 -1.06
CA LEU A 99 -2.81 6.29 -0.56
C LEU A 99 -1.49 5.69 -0.07
N ALA A 100 -0.41 5.79 -0.84
CA ALA A 100 0.91 5.27 -0.45
C ALA A 100 1.36 5.80 0.91
N ASN A 101 1.19 7.10 1.17
CA ASN A 101 1.50 7.71 2.46
C ASN A 101 0.63 7.14 3.59
N LYS A 102 -0.70 7.08 3.42
CA LYS A 102 -1.60 6.51 4.43
C LYS A 102 -1.31 5.03 4.71
N THR A 103 -0.93 4.28 3.69
CA THR A 103 -0.51 2.89 3.85
C THR A 103 0.79 2.80 4.65
N MET A 104 1.74 3.71 4.41
CA MET A 104 2.98 3.78 5.17
C MET A 104 2.76 4.16 6.64
N ASP A 105 1.82 5.08 6.90
CA ASP A 105 1.39 5.42 8.26
C ASP A 105 0.79 4.19 8.97
N ALA A 106 -0.06 3.43 8.26
CA ALA A 106 -0.65 2.20 8.78
C ALA A 106 0.39 1.11 9.07
N ILE A 107 1.42 0.98 8.23
CA ILE A 107 2.54 0.04 8.45
C ILE A 107 3.37 0.44 9.68
N GLN A 108 3.69 1.72 9.83
CA GLN A 108 4.48 2.21 10.98
C GLN A 108 3.71 2.04 12.30
N ALA A 109 2.39 2.30 12.27
CA ALA A 109 1.53 2.12 13.43
C ALA A 109 1.49 0.66 13.96
N ILE A 110 1.84 -0.35 13.14
CA ILE A 110 1.94 -1.75 13.60
C ILE A 110 2.92 -1.87 14.78
N SER A 111 4.08 -1.22 14.68
CA SER A 111 5.07 -1.30 15.77
C SER A 111 4.51 -0.75 17.08
N ASP A 112 3.81 0.38 17.01
CA ASP A 112 3.24 1.05 18.17
C ASP A 112 2.06 0.27 18.76
N ASP A 113 1.16 -0.22 17.90
CA ASP A 113 -0.08 -0.89 18.31
C ASP A 113 0.19 -2.27 18.97
N PHE A 114 1.25 -2.98 18.52
CA PHE A 114 1.61 -4.30 19.05
C PHE A 114 2.81 -4.27 20.02
N ASN A 115 3.46 -3.12 20.20
CA ASN A 115 4.69 -2.97 20.99
C ASN A 115 5.77 -3.99 20.59
N GLU A 116 5.86 -4.27 19.29
CA GLU A 116 6.84 -5.16 18.69
C GLU A 116 7.55 -4.41 17.56
N PHE A 117 8.82 -4.73 17.30
CA PHE A 117 9.48 -4.15 16.14
C PHE A 117 8.86 -4.70 14.87
N THR A 118 8.53 -3.82 13.93
CA THR A 118 8.09 -4.25 12.61
C THR A 118 9.16 -5.13 11.98
N GLN A 119 8.83 -6.41 11.76
CA GLN A 119 9.68 -7.37 11.07
C GLN A 119 9.24 -7.49 9.62
N CYS A 120 10.22 -7.53 8.71
CA CYS A 120 9.99 -7.77 7.30
C CYS A 120 10.88 -8.92 6.85
N SER A 121 10.30 -9.92 6.21
CA SER A 121 11.02 -11.05 5.65
C SER A 121 11.77 -10.64 4.38
N LEU A 122 12.82 -11.38 4.03
CA LEU A 122 13.55 -11.14 2.78
C LEU A 122 12.67 -11.33 1.54
N GLU A 123 11.64 -12.17 1.62
CA GLU A 123 10.68 -12.39 0.54
C GLU A 123 9.79 -11.15 0.32
N GLN A 124 9.26 -10.57 1.41
CA GLN A 124 8.51 -9.32 1.38
C GLN A 124 9.36 -8.19 0.78
N MET A 125 10.63 -8.10 1.19
CA MET A 125 11.56 -7.12 0.65
C MET A 125 11.87 -7.33 -0.84
N ASP A 126 12.11 -8.56 -1.28
CA ASP A 126 12.32 -8.87 -2.70
C ASP A 126 11.08 -8.48 -3.52
N GLY A 127 9.88 -8.77 -3.01
CA GLY A 127 8.61 -8.33 -3.60
C GLY A 127 8.53 -6.82 -3.78
N VAL A 128 8.88 -6.05 -2.75
CA VAL A 128 8.92 -4.57 -2.83
C VAL A 128 9.97 -4.11 -3.86
N TRP A 129 11.17 -4.70 -3.88
CA TRP A 129 12.25 -4.30 -4.79
C TRP A 129 11.97 -4.62 -6.26
N ARG A 130 11.14 -5.64 -6.53
CA ARG A 130 10.75 -5.98 -7.90
C ARG A 130 9.66 -5.08 -8.46
N ASN A 131 8.82 -4.52 -7.60
CA ASN A 131 7.57 -3.87 -8.02
C ASN A 131 7.49 -2.36 -7.74
N THR A 132 8.48 -1.75 -7.08
CA THR A 132 8.54 -0.30 -6.84
C THR A 132 9.66 0.38 -7.63
N SER A 133 9.72 1.70 -7.64
CA SER A 133 10.90 2.44 -8.17
C SER A 133 12.12 2.26 -7.26
N SER A 134 13.33 2.33 -7.84
CA SER A 134 14.59 2.37 -7.07
C SER A 134 14.68 3.56 -6.11
N THR A 135 13.93 4.63 -6.38
CA THR A 135 13.84 5.83 -5.53
C THR A 135 12.67 5.79 -4.55
N SER A 136 11.90 4.71 -4.50
CA SER A 136 10.70 4.62 -3.67
C SER A 136 11.02 4.75 -2.17
N PRO A 137 10.29 5.59 -1.43
CA PRO A 137 10.49 5.78 0.01
C PRO A 137 10.40 4.50 0.85
N VAL A 138 9.50 3.55 0.50
CA VAL A 138 9.37 2.27 1.23
C VAL A 138 10.68 1.49 1.27
N ARG A 139 11.49 1.56 0.20
CA ARG A 139 12.79 0.87 0.17
C ARG A 139 13.75 1.44 1.18
N LYS A 140 13.80 2.77 1.31
CA LYS A 140 14.64 3.45 2.31
C LYS A 140 14.18 3.09 3.71
N TRP A 141 12.87 3.13 3.96
CA TRP A 141 12.30 2.76 5.25
C TRP A 141 12.59 1.30 5.62
N LEU A 142 12.44 0.34 4.69
CA LEU A 142 12.75 -1.07 4.91
C LEU A 142 14.23 -1.30 5.26
N ILE A 143 15.15 -0.61 4.58
CA ILE A 143 16.58 -0.66 4.93
C ILE A 143 16.80 -0.15 6.36
N LEU A 144 16.17 0.96 6.73
CA LEU A 144 16.33 1.55 8.06
C LEU A 144 15.78 0.64 9.15
N ILE A 145 14.63 0.01 8.92
CA ILE A 145 14.07 -0.99 9.83
C ILE A 145 14.99 -2.20 9.96
N LEU A 146 15.54 -2.73 8.86
CA LEU A 146 16.50 -3.83 8.94
C LEU A 146 17.73 -3.46 9.78
N VAL A 147 18.34 -2.31 9.50
CA VAL A 147 19.52 -1.84 10.23
C VAL A 147 19.19 -1.67 11.72
N TYR A 148 18.02 -1.10 12.03
CA TYR A 148 17.56 -0.93 13.39
C TYR A 148 17.30 -2.26 14.10
N ASN A 149 16.67 -3.23 13.43
CA ASN A 149 16.40 -4.56 13.97
C ASN A 149 17.71 -5.33 14.27
N VAL A 150 18.68 -5.29 13.34
CA VAL A 150 20.00 -5.89 13.56
C VAL A 150 20.71 -5.24 14.75
N TRP A 151 20.70 -3.91 14.82
CA TRP A 151 21.27 -3.19 15.95
C TRP A 151 20.54 -3.53 17.26
N GLY A 152 19.22 -3.60 17.26
CA GLY A 152 18.41 -3.96 18.42
C GLY A 152 18.73 -5.36 18.95
N TRP A 153 18.89 -6.34 18.04
CA TRP A 153 19.26 -7.72 18.38
C TRP A 153 20.68 -7.82 18.96
N GLU A 154 21.65 -7.11 18.38
CA GLU A 154 23.04 -7.10 18.90
C GLU A 154 23.15 -6.47 20.29
N ASN A 155 22.19 -5.64 20.69
CA ASN A 155 22.19 -4.91 21.96
C ASN A 155 21.13 -5.42 22.96
N GLU A 156 20.58 -6.63 22.76
CA GLU A 156 19.73 -7.30 23.75
C GLU A 156 20.53 -7.61 25.04
N GLY A 157 20.42 -6.70 26.02
CA GLY A 157 21.15 -6.75 27.28
C GLY A 157 21.59 -5.38 27.82
N ILE A 158 21.50 -4.33 27.01
CA ILE A 158 21.82 -2.95 27.41
C ILE A 158 20.58 -2.26 27.97
N SER A 159 20.73 -1.59 29.12
CA SER A 159 19.61 -0.98 29.88
C SER A 159 18.84 0.06 29.05
N THR A 160 17.55 0.20 29.35
CA THR A 160 16.59 1.05 28.62
C THR A 160 16.95 2.54 28.54
N ASP A 161 17.88 3.02 29.37
CA ASP A 161 18.35 4.42 29.32
C ASP A 161 19.35 4.68 28.17
N GLU A 162 20.02 3.66 27.64
CA GLU A 162 20.95 3.77 26.50
C GLU A 162 20.31 3.48 25.13
N LYS A 163 19.07 2.96 25.09
CA LYS A 163 18.32 2.67 23.85
C LYS A 163 17.93 3.93 23.04
N LYS A 164 18.23 5.13 23.54
CA LYS A 164 17.87 6.42 22.93
C LYS A 164 18.79 6.90 21.80
N THR A 165 19.79 6.13 21.39
CA THR A 165 20.86 6.60 20.47
C THR A 165 20.70 6.27 18.99
N PHE A 166 19.62 5.61 18.57
CA PHE A 166 19.19 5.64 17.16
C PHE A 166 17.95 6.53 17.02
N PRO A 167 18.11 7.87 16.85
CA PRO A 167 17.01 8.76 16.55
C PRO A 167 16.61 8.55 15.08
N LEU A 168 15.91 7.46 14.81
CA LEU A 168 15.27 7.23 13.53
C LEU A 168 13.94 7.98 13.55
N ASP A 169 14.01 9.27 13.23
CA ASP A 169 12.84 10.10 12.96
C ASP A 169 12.24 9.65 11.62
N THR A 170 11.50 8.54 11.63
CA THR A 170 10.93 7.91 10.43
C THR A 170 9.94 8.82 9.73
N GLU A 171 9.25 9.69 10.47
CA GLU A 171 8.36 10.72 9.93
C GLU A 171 9.10 11.71 9.00
N LYS A 172 10.36 12.06 9.31
CA LYS A 172 11.15 12.98 8.47
C LYS A 172 11.79 12.34 7.24
N ILE A 173 11.93 11.02 7.19
CA ILE A 173 12.66 10.34 6.12
C ILE A 173 11.73 9.96 4.95
N ILE A 174 10.42 9.88 5.19
CA ILE A 174 9.44 9.35 4.24
C ILE A 174 8.51 10.43 3.65
N SER A 175 8.56 11.66 4.16
CA SER A 175 7.87 12.78 3.52
C SER A 175 8.48 13.05 2.14
N LEU A 176 7.68 12.79 1.09
CA LEU A 176 7.96 13.23 -0.30
C LEU A 176 8.17 14.74 -0.39
#